data_AF-A0A7Y4SBI8-F1
#
_entry.id   AF-A0A7Y4SBI8-F1
#
_cell.length_a   1.000
_cell.length_b   1.000
_cell.length_c   1.000
_cell.angle_alpha   90.00
_cell.angle_beta   90.00
_cell.angle_gamma   90.00
#
_symmetry.space_group_name_H-M   'P 1'
#
loop_
_entity.id
_entity.type
_entity.pdbx_description
1 polymer ?
#
loop_
_entity_poly.entity_id
_entity_poly.type
_entity_poly.pdbx_seq_one_letter_code
_entity_poly.pdbx_strand_id
1 'polypeptide(L)'
;MACTPKAIAWRRFYTGTKAVSASYELIEWAAAEMMGQGADAFLGTQGYAWDTQSDMLMALIGAIVTQVVLGKVQDRQLLRILPLSACAS
;
A
#
# COMPACT_ATOMS: atom_id res chain seq x y z
N MET A 1 -24.34 -7.81 -15.12
CA MET A 1 -23.46 -7.98 -13.95
C MET A 1 -22.11 -8.48 -14.46
N ALA A 2 -21.07 -7.64 -14.48
CA ALA A 2 -19.75 -8.08 -14.96
C ALA A 2 -19.11 -8.95 -13.88
N CYS A 3 -18.89 -10.23 -14.16
CA CYS A 3 -18.18 -11.12 -13.24
C CYS A 3 -16.72 -10.65 -13.11
N THR A 4 -16.31 -10.21 -11.91
CA THR A 4 -14.90 -9.93 -11.60
C THR A 4 -14.26 -11.22 -11.09
N PRO A 5 -13.17 -11.71 -11.72
CA PRO A 5 -12.42 -12.87 -11.23
C PRO A 5 -12.03 -12.71 -9.76
N LYS A 6 -12.09 -13.80 -8.99
CA LYS A 6 -11.70 -13.83 -7.57
C LYS A 6 -10.30 -13.22 -7.35
N ALA A 7 -9.35 -13.45 -8.26
CA ALA A 7 -8.01 -12.88 -8.21
C ALA A 7 -7.97 -11.34 -8.22
N ILE A 8 -8.86 -10.69 -8.98
CA ILE A 8 -8.95 -9.23 -9.05
C ILE A 8 -9.55 -8.66 -7.76
N ALA A 9 -10.57 -9.33 -7.21
CA ALA A 9 -11.20 -8.95 -5.95
C ALA A 9 -10.23 -9.08 -4.76
N TRP A 10 -9.52 -10.21 -4.67
CA TRP A 10 -8.53 -10.47 -3.62
C TRP A 10 -7.37 -9.46 -3.63
N ARG A 11 -6.85 -9.12 -4.81
CA ARG A 11 -5.78 -8.11 -4.93
C ARG A 11 -6.23 -6.74 -4.40
N ARG A 12 -7.44 -6.31 -4.75
CA ARG A 12 -8.00 -5.02 -4.28
C ARG A 12 -8.13 -5.00 -2.76
N PHE A 13 -8.64 -6.09 -2.17
CA PHE A 13 -8.76 -6.23 -0.72
C PHE A 13 -7.39 -6.16 -0.02
N TYR A 14 -6.43 -6.98 -0.44
CA TYR A 14 -5.10 -7.04 0.18
C TYR A 14 -4.30 -5.73 0.05
N THR A 15 -4.47 -5.00 -1.06
CA THR A 15 -3.82 -3.70 -1.21
C THR A 15 -4.46 -2.65 -0.29
N GLY A 16 -5.79 -2.71 -0.10
CA GLY A 16 -6.49 -1.83 0.83
C GLY A 16 -6.07 -2.04 2.28
N THR A 17 -5.97 -3.29 2.74
CA THR A 17 -5.52 -3.59 4.11
C THR A 17 -4.08 -3.13 4.35
N LYS A 18 -3.18 -3.32 3.37
CA LYS A 18 -1.80 -2.81 3.43
C LYS A 18 -1.74 -1.29 3.52
N ALA A 19 -2.56 -0.58 2.76
CA ALA A 19 -2.58 0.87 2.79
C ALA A 19 -3.02 1.41 4.16
N VAL A 20 -4.01 0.76 4.79
CA VAL A 20 -4.49 1.13 6.13
C VAL A 20 -3.42 0.83 7.19
N SER A 21 -2.77 -0.34 7.13
CA SER A 21 -1.69 -0.71 8.06
C SER A 21 -0.51 0.25 7.99
N ALA A 22 -0.04 0.58 6.78
CA ALA A 22 1.06 1.52 6.60
C ALA A 22 0.68 2.94 7.04
N SER A 23 -0.57 3.35 6.82
CA SER A 23 -1.07 4.65 7.31
C SER A 23 -1.08 4.71 8.84
N TYR A 24 -1.47 3.61 9.50
CA TYR A 24 -1.50 3.53 10.96
C TYR A 24 -0.09 3.71 11.57
N GLU A 25 0.91 3.01 11.05
CA GLU A 25 2.31 3.14 11.49
C GLU A 25 2.86 4.57 11.28
N LEU A 26 2.51 5.22 10.16
CA LEU A 26 2.86 6.62 9.90
C LEU A 26 2.18 7.60 10.87
N ILE A 27 0.95 7.32 11.30
CA ILE A 27 0.22 8.14 12.28
C ILE A 27 0.82 7.97 13.68
N GLU A 28 1.15 6.75 14.09
CA GLU A 28 1.83 6.50 15.37
C GLU A 28 3.16 7.24 15.44
N TRP A 29 3.92 7.23 14.35
CA TRP A 29 5.15 8.01 14.26
C TRP A 29 4.90 9.53 14.30
N ALA A 30 3.95 10.05 13.51
CA ALA A 30 3.62 11.48 13.54
C ALA A 30 3.19 11.94 14.94
N ALA A 31 2.45 11.11 15.67
CA ALA A 31 2.09 11.35 17.07
C ALA A 31 3.31 11.34 18.00
N ALA A 32 4.25 10.39 17.82
CA ALA A 32 5.49 10.33 18.60
C ALA A 32 6.38 11.57 18.38
N GLU A 33 6.46 12.07 17.15
CA GLU A 33 7.17 13.30 16.80
C GLU A 33 6.51 14.53 17.46
N MET A 34 5.18 14.64 17.37
CA MET A 34 4.41 15.73 17.98
C MET A 34 4.48 15.74 19.51
N MET A 35 4.59 14.56 20.14
CA MET A 35 4.74 14.42 21.59
C MET A 35 6.20 14.61 22.05
N GLY A 36 7.14 14.90 21.15
CA GLY A 36 8.54 15.13 21.47
C GLY A 36 9.25 13.87 21.97
N GLN A 37 8.70 12.68 21.75
CA GLN A 37 9.30 11.40 22.16
C GLN A 37 10.28 10.84 21.11
N GLY A 38 10.52 11.58 20.02
CA GLY A 38 11.28 11.15 18.84
C GLY A 38 12.71 11.68 18.72
N ALA A 39 13.27 12.34 19.73
CA ALA A 39 14.65 12.83 19.69
C ALA A 39 15.53 12.02 20.67
N ASP A 40 16.34 11.11 20.11
CA ASP A 40 17.66 10.64 20.62
C ASP A 40 17.87 9.13 20.81
N ALA A 41 16.84 8.27 20.82
CA ALA A 41 17.05 6.87 21.25
C ALA A 41 16.95 5.77 20.17
N PHE A 42 16.67 6.08 18.90
CA PHE A 42 16.55 5.08 17.83
C PHE A 42 17.39 5.39 16.58
N LEU A 43 18.55 6.02 16.78
CA LEU A 43 19.37 6.52 15.69
C LEU A 43 20.62 5.66 15.46
N GLY A 44 20.51 4.70 14.52
CA GLY A 44 21.63 4.36 13.65
C GLY A 44 21.77 5.45 12.58
N THR A 45 22.31 6.62 12.93
CA THR A 45 22.29 7.85 12.11
C THR A 45 22.96 7.69 10.74
N GLN A 46 22.17 7.70 9.66
CA GLN A 46 22.59 8.20 8.34
C GLN A 46 22.24 9.69 8.15
N GLY A 47 22.37 10.51 9.21
CA GLY A 47 22.27 11.97 9.13
C GLY A 47 20.87 12.57 8.89
N TYR A 48 19.88 11.78 8.47
CA TYR A 48 18.49 12.22 8.29
C TYR A 48 17.55 11.33 9.11
N ALA A 49 16.96 11.88 10.16
CA ALA A 49 16.12 11.11 11.11
C ALA A 49 14.82 10.58 10.48
N TRP A 50 14.42 11.13 9.33
CA TRP A 50 13.15 10.85 8.66
C TRP A 50 13.34 9.96 7.41
N ASP A 51 14.55 9.45 7.15
CA ASP A 51 14.91 8.73 5.91
C ASP A 51 13.99 7.54 5.67
N THR A 52 14.04 6.57 6.58
CA THR A 52 13.25 5.33 6.52
C THR A 52 11.74 5.58 6.50
N GLN A 53 11.26 6.60 7.23
CA GLN A 53 9.82 6.88 7.36
C GLN A 53 9.26 7.61 6.14
N SER A 54 10.03 8.55 5.59
CA SER A 54 9.68 9.24 4.35
C SER A 54 9.68 8.30 3.15
N ASP A 55 10.60 7.32 3.11
CA ASP A 55 10.60 6.25 2.12
C ASP A 55 9.34 5.38 2.18
N MET A 56 8.93 4.98 3.39
CA MET A 56 7.71 4.20 3.60
C MET A 56 6.45 4.99 3.19
N LEU A 57 6.40 6.29 3.50
CA LEU A 57 5.33 7.18 3.06
C LEU A 57 5.28 7.29 1.53
N MET A 58 6.42 7.51 0.87
CA MET A 58 6.49 7.59 -0.59
C MET A 58 6.09 6.26 -1.24
N ALA A 59 6.48 5.12 -0.67
CA ALA A 59 6.05 3.81 -1.11
C ALA A 59 4.53 3.61 -0.98
N LEU A 60 3.93 4.08 0.12
CA LEU A 60 2.47 4.04 0.33
C LEU A 60 1.73 4.89 -0.71
N ILE A 61 2.16 6.14 -0.92
CA ILE A 61 1.57 7.04 -1.92
C ILE A 61 1.71 6.43 -3.32
N GLY A 62 2.91 5.94 -3.67
CA GLY A 62 3.17 5.29 -4.94
C GLY A 62 2.27 4.07 -5.17
N ALA A 63 2.04 3.25 -4.15
CA ALA A 63 1.14 2.11 -4.21
C ALA A 63 -0.33 2.53 -4.43
N ILE A 64 -0.80 3.57 -3.73
CA ILE A 64 -2.17 4.11 -3.89
C ILE A 64 -2.35 4.68 -5.30
N VAL A 65 -1.43 5.54 -5.75
CA VAL A 65 -1.49 6.17 -7.08
C VAL A 65 -1.45 5.11 -8.17
N THR A 66 -0.54 4.14 -8.07
CA THR A 66 -0.45 3.02 -9.02
C THR A 66 -1.75 2.22 -9.08
N GLN A 67 -2.38 1.92 -7.93
CA GLN A 67 -3.65 1.21 -7.90
C GLN A 67 -4.77 2.00 -8.59
N VAL A 68 -4.86 3.32 -8.36
CA VAL A 68 -5.90 4.18 -8.94
C VAL A 68 -5.71 4.33 -10.45
N VAL A 69 -4.47 4.56 -10.90
CA VAL A 69 -4.16 4.86 -12.31
C VAL A 69 -4.05 3.58 -13.15
N LEU A 70 -3.30 2.58 -12.68
CA LEU A 70 -2.99 1.37 -13.45
C LEU A 70 -3.88 0.18 -13.11
N GLY A 71 -4.66 0.22 -12.03
CA GLY A 71 -5.48 -0.91 -11.59
C GLY A 71 -6.42 -1.44 -12.69
N LYS A 72 -7.02 -0.55 -13.49
CA LYS A 72 -7.89 -0.94 -14.62
C LYS A 72 -7.12 -1.59 -15.77
N VAL A 73 -5.90 -1.15 -16.03
CA VAL A 73 -5.03 -1.72 -17.08
C VAL A 73 -4.57 -3.11 -16.65
N GLN A 74 -4.14 -3.23 -15.40
CA GLN A 74 -3.72 -4.51 -14.83
C GLN A 74 -4.88 -5.50 -14.73
N ASP A 75 -6.10 -5.03 -14.44
CA ASP A 75 -7.32 -5.85 -14.49
C ASP A 75 -7.59 -6.41 -15.88
N ARG A 76 -7.44 -5.59 -16.92
CA ARG A 76 -7.58 -6.04 -18.31
C ARG A 76 -6.50 -7.06 -18.70
N GLN A 77 -5.28 -6.89 -18.20
CA GLN A 77 -4.20 -7.85 -18.44
C GLN A 77 -4.44 -9.18 -17.72
N LEU A 78 -4.86 -9.14 -16.44
CA LEU A 78 -5.24 -10.34 -15.69
C LEU A 78 -6.37 -11.10 -16.38
N LEU A 79 -7.39 -10.40 -16.88
CA LEU A 79 -8.50 -11.01 -17.61
C LEU A 79 -8.08 -11.69 -18.92
N ARG A 80 -6.98 -11.25 -19.55
CA ARG A 80 -6.44 -11.91 -20.77
C ARG A 80 -5.69 -13.20 -20.47
N ILE A 81 -5.15 -13.34 -19.26
CA ILE A 81 -4.29 -14.46 -18.85
C ILE A 81 -5.07 -15.49 -18.03
N LEU A 82 -6.12 -15.06 -17.32
CA LEU A 82 -6.96 -15.93 -16.51
C LEU A 82 -7.83 -16.85 -17.39
N PRO A 83 -7.89 -18.15 -17.10
CA PRO A 83 -8.78 -19.08 -17.79
C PRO A 83 -10.25 -18.73 -17.52
N LEU A 84 -11.16 -19.07 -18.44
CA LEU A 84 -12.61 -18.80 -18.32
C LEU A 84 -13.25 -19.40 -17.05
N SER A 85 -12.63 -20.42 -16.45
CA SER A 85 -13.01 -21.00 -15.16
C SER A 85 -12.76 -20.10 -13.96
N ALA A 86 -12.02 -18.99 -14.10
CA ALA A 86 -11.76 -18.02 -13.03
C ALA A 86 -13.00 -17.19 -12.63
N CYS A 87 -14.03 -17.19 -13.49
CA CYS A 87 -15.38 -16.71 -13.19
C CYS A 87 -16.27 -17.89 -12.81
N ALA A 88 -15.94 -18.61 -11.74
CA ALA A 88 -16.78 -19.69 -11.25
C ALA A 88 -16.82 -19.78 -9.72
N SER A 89 -18.01 -20.17 -9.28
CA SER A 89 -18.60 -20.38 -7.96
C SER A 89 -18.85 -19.16 -7.07
#